data_AF-A0A934S6N3-F1
#
_entry.id   AF-A0A934S6N3-F1
#
_cell.length_a   1.000
_cell.length_b   1.000
_cell.length_c   1.000
_cell.angle_alpha   90.00
_cell.angle_beta   90.00
_cell.angle_gamma   90.00
#
_symmetry.space_group_name_H-M   'P 1'
#
loop_
_entity.id
_entity.type
_entity.pdbx_description
1 polymer ?
#
loop_
_entity_poly.entity_id
_entity_poly.type
_entity_poly.pdbx_seq_one_letter_code
_entity_poly.pdbx_strand_id
1 'polypeptide(L)'
;MACGIIVIFFTLLVSLAGAQSPDDVGEIESSSAEALRNIQVNSAQEIDKLRQQLIAALERARQTEQAAGDTETVEAFDDEMARMAFDASPFEKPSSVAAIAKIEKVYATEFSTLDEKKQRDIVAWQSDLDQKLGALEQQFRSVDNVEAADEIASKRKELQQRSIVQKAIAAVATFQPASDQPPEPTPQPPSNKPWRYLTHVKWAKIEGGNYFKAMIEQPPAITVKGKRYRESQILYCHPPGRIEYQFDEPITGFQATACLEERSIKGSVTFTIETDEGEVFRSKTVDRRHNQEAIEINFRPTRKLILRTDENGKSEDNWAFWLVPRIR
;
A
#
# COMPACT_ATOMS: atom_id res chain seq x y z
N MET A 1 9.98 18.36 -20.19
CA MET A 1 11.15 17.66 -19.65
C MET A 1 10.63 16.49 -18.84
N ALA A 2 10.70 15.28 -19.42
CA ALA A 2 10.19 14.06 -18.82
C ALA A 2 11.37 13.26 -18.29
N CYS A 3 11.49 13.12 -16.97
CA CYS A 3 12.37 12.13 -16.35
C CYS A 3 11.60 10.82 -16.25
N GLY A 4 11.91 9.88 -17.15
CA GLY A 4 11.43 8.51 -17.08
C GLY A 4 12.09 7.81 -15.89
N ILE A 5 11.26 7.36 -14.95
CA ILE A 5 11.66 6.39 -13.94
C ILE A 5 11.74 5.05 -14.67
N ILE A 6 12.97 4.61 -14.92
CA ILE A 6 13.25 3.26 -15.41
C ILE A 6 12.96 2.32 -14.25
N VAL A 7 11.77 1.73 -14.25
CA VAL A 7 11.47 0.56 -13.41
C VAL A 7 12.18 -0.60 -14.08
N ILE A 8 13.34 -0.97 -13.54
CA ILE A 8 14.07 -2.17 -13.96
C ILE A 8 13.29 -3.38 -13.42
N PHE A 9 12.27 -3.81 -14.17
CA PHE A 9 11.75 -5.17 -14.08
C PHE A 9 12.80 -6.09 -14.69
N PHE A 10 13.69 -6.63 -13.87
CA PHE A 10 14.49 -7.80 -14.26
C PHE A 10 13.56 -9.01 -14.26
N THR A 11 12.84 -9.20 -15.37
CA THR A 11 12.18 -10.46 -15.69
C THR A 11 13.28 -11.46 -16.06
N LEU A 12 13.96 -12.03 -15.05
CA LEU A 12 14.82 -13.18 -15.24
C LEU A 12 13.93 -14.43 -15.34
N LEU A 13 13.22 -14.55 -16.46
CA LEU A 13 12.63 -15.78 -16.96
C LEU A 13 13.77 -16.66 -17.49
N VAL A 14 14.67 -17.09 -16.60
CA VAL A 14 15.64 -18.13 -16.91
C VAL A 14 14.96 -19.46 -16.63
N SER A 15 14.51 -20.09 -17.71
CA SER A 15 14.47 -21.51 -17.95
C SER A 15 14.74 -22.41 -16.72
N LEU A 16 13.72 -22.64 -15.89
CA LEU A 16 13.68 -23.70 -14.86
C LEU A 16 13.72 -25.14 -15.44
N ALA A 17 14.09 -25.30 -16.71
CA ALA A 17 14.10 -26.57 -17.42
C ALA A 17 15.45 -27.31 -17.36
N GLY A 18 16.41 -26.86 -16.54
CA GLY A 18 17.79 -27.33 -16.64
C GLY A 18 18.59 -27.49 -15.36
N ALA A 19 18.02 -27.32 -14.16
CA ALA A 19 18.80 -27.53 -12.94
C ALA A 19 19.10 -29.03 -12.77
N GLN A 20 20.34 -29.45 -12.99
CA GLN A 20 20.77 -30.86 -12.96
C GLN A 20 21.94 -31.09 -11.99
N SER A 21 22.41 -30.06 -11.27
CA SER A 21 23.64 -30.17 -10.47
C SER A 21 23.62 -29.34 -9.18
N PRO A 22 24.51 -29.66 -8.22
CA PRO A 22 24.76 -28.83 -7.03
C PRO A 22 25.15 -27.37 -7.35
N ASP A 23 25.66 -27.09 -8.55
CA ASP A 23 26.04 -25.73 -8.97
C ASP A 23 24.82 -24.79 -9.05
N ASP A 24 23.62 -25.34 -9.32
CA ASP A 24 22.36 -24.59 -9.38
C ASP A 24 21.96 -24.02 -8.00
N VAL A 25 22.35 -24.68 -6.90
CA VAL A 25 22.12 -24.18 -5.54
C VAL A 25 23.02 -22.98 -5.27
N GLY A 26 24.29 -23.05 -5.69
CA GLY A 26 25.26 -21.96 -5.52
C GLY A 26 24.89 -20.70 -6.30
N GLU A 27 24.32 -20.84 -7.50
CA GLU A 27 23.82 -19.72 -8.28
C GLU A 27 22.59 -19.05 -7.65
N ILE A 28 21.65 -19.84 -7.13
CA ILE A 28 20.49 -19.31 -6.40
C ILE A 28 20.94 -18.55 -5.15
N GLU A 29 21.93 -19.06 -4.42
CA GLU A 29 22.47 -18.39 -3.23
C GLU A 29 23.19 -17.09 -3.56
N SER A 30 24.04 -17.09 -4.59
CA SER A 30 24.79 -15.91 -5.02
C SER A 30 23.86 -14.79 -5.51
N SER A 31 22.93 -15.13 -6.42
CA SER A 31 21.94 -14.18 -6.94
C SER A 31 21.01 -13.65 -5.84
N SER A 32 20.64 -14.50 -4.88
CA SER A 32 19.83 -14.11 -3.73
C SER A 32 20.56 -13.18 -2.78
N ALA A 33 21.84 -13.44 -2.49
CA ALA A 33 22.67 -12.56 -1.67
C ALA A 33 22.86 -11.18 -2.32
N GLU A 34 23.05 -11.14 -3.64
CA GLU A 34 23.13 -9.89 -4.40
C GLU A 34 21.81 -9.11 -4.37
N ALA A 35 20.67 -9.80 -4.54
CA ALA A 35 19.35 -9.17 -4.45
C ALA A 35 19.11 -8.53 -3.07
N LEU A 36 19.43 -9.24 -1.98
CA LEU A 36 19.32 -8.68 -0.62
C LEU A 36 20.24 -7.48 -0.41
N ARG A 37 21.48 -7.56 -0.91
CA ARG A 37 22.43 -6.44 -0.86
C ARG A 37 21.89 -5.22 -1.61
N ASN A 38 21.28 -5.42 -2.77
CA ASN A 38 20.69 -4.34 -3.56
C ASN A 38 19.52 -3.67 -2.82
N ILE A 39 18.66 -4.44 -2.14
CA ILE A 39 17.60 -3.87 -1.27
C ILE A 39 18.21 -2.97 -0.19
N GLN A 40 19.27 -3.43 0.47
CA GLN A 40 19.94 -2.67 1.53
C GLN A 40 20.62 -1.39 1.00
N VAL A 41 21.33 -1.48 -0.13
CA VAL A 41 22.02 -0.33 -0.75
C VAL A 41 21.02 0.71 -1.25
N ASN A 42 19.97 0.29 -1.96
CA ASN A 42 18.96 1.19 -2.48
C ASN A 42 18.21 1.91 -1.35
N SER A 43 17.82 1.19 -0.30
CA SER A 43 17.18 1.78 0.87
C SER A 43 18.08 2.80 1.58
N ALA A 44 19.37 2.51 1.72
CA ALA A 44 20.32 3.44 2.32
C ALA A 44 20.47 4.73 1.49
N GLN A 45 20.50 4.63 0.15
CA GLN A 45 20.54 5.78 -0.74
C GLN A 45 19.26 6.62 -0.68
N GLU A 46 18.08 5.98 -0.60
CA GLU A 46 16.80 6.68 -0.47
C GLU A 46 16.72 7.43 0.88
N ILE A 47 17.18 6.83 1.97
CA ILE A 47 17.24 7.47 3.30
C ILE A 47 18.21 8.65 3.30
N ASP A 48 19.40 8.51 2.69
CA ASP A 48 20.37 9.61 2.61
C ASP A 48 19.82 10.79 1.81
N LYS A 49 19.13 10.51 0.68
CA LYS A 49 18.45 11.53 -0.11
C LYS A 49 17.36 12.25 0.70
N LEU A 50 16.56 11.50 1.46
CA LEU A 50 15.52 12.07 2.32
C LEU A 50 16.13 12.98 3.41
N ARG A 51 17.28 12.58 3.98
CA ARG A 51 18.02 13.39 4.96
C ARG A 51 18.52 14.69 4.36
N GLN A 52 19.11 14.65 3.15
CA GLN A 52 19.55 15.85 2.45
C GLN A 52 18.38 16.81 2.17
N GLN A 53 17.20 16.27 1.81
CA GLN A 53 15.99 17.06 1.60
C GLN A 53 15.49 17.73 2.89
N LEU A 54 15.59 17.04 4.02
CA LEU A 54 15.25 17.58 5.34
C LEU A 54 16.18 18.72 5.72
N ILE A 55 17.50 18.55 5.61
CA ILE A 55 18.48 19.61 5.90
C ILE A 55 18.17 20.86 5.06
N ALA A 56 17.97 20.69 3.75
CA ALA A 56 17.61 21.79 2.86
C ALA A 56 16.24 22.43 3.17
N ALA A 57 15.31 21.70 3.79
CA ALA A 57 14.03 22.25 4.25
C ALA A 57 14.20 23.08 5.53
N LEU A 58 15.00 22.59 6.48
CA LEU A 58 15.36 23.32 7.70
C LEU A 58 16.11 24.61 7.37
N GLU A 59 17.10 24.57 6.47
CA GLU A 59 17.84 25.76 6.03
C GLU A 59 16.93 26.84 5.41
N ARG A 60 15.98 26.43 4.56
CA ARG A 60 15.02 27.36 3.94
C ARG A 60 14.06 27.98 4.95
N ALA A 61 13.59 27.18 5.91
CA ALA A 61 12.72 27.68 6.97
C ALA A 61 13.48 28.64 7.90
N ARG A 62 14.70 28.28 8.30
CA ARG A 62 15.61 29.16 9.05
C ARG A 62 15.82 30.51 8.37
N GLN A 63 16.07 30.55 7.06
CA GLN A 63 16.23 31.80 6.32
C GLN A 63 14.97 32.68 6.35
N THR A 64 13.79 32.05 6.38
CA THR A 64 12.50 32.75 6.47
C THR A 64 12.34 33.42 7.83
N GLU A 65 12.65 32.70 8.91
CA GLU A 65 12.58 33.23 10.28
C GLU A 65 13.65 34.30 10.54
N GLN A 66 14.85 34.12 9.96
CA GLN A 66 15.91 35.13 9.98
C GLN A 66 15.47 36.43 9.30
N ALA A 67 14.76 36.35 8.17
CA ALA A 67 14.21 37.52 7.49
C ALA A 67 13.05 38.16 8.28
N ALA A 68 12.30 37.38 9.06
CA ALA A 68 11.28 37.87 9.97
C ALA A 68 11.85 38.51 11.25
N GLY A 69 13.16 38.32 11.52
CA GLY A 69 13.84 38.84 12.71
C GLY A 69 13.61 38.04 13.99
N ASP A 70 13.12 36.80 13.88
CA ASP A 70 12.91 35.92 15.03
C ASP A 70 14.21 35.15 15.35
N THR A 71 15.06 35.75 16.17
CA THR A 71 16.37 35.20 16.53
C THR A 71 16.29 33.94 17.39
N GLU A 72 15.25 33.79 18.22
CA GLU A 72 15.06 32.61 19.08
C GLU A 72 14.71 31.38 18.23
N THR A 73 13.81 31.56 17.27
CA THR A 73 13.45 30.48 16.33
C THR A 73 14.63 30.09 15.43
N VAL A 74 15.47 31.06 15.01
CA VAL A 74 16.67 30.78 14.21
C VAL A 74 17.69 29.92 14.97
N GLU A 75 17.94 30.20 16.25
CA GLU A 75 18.83 29.40 17.09
C GLU A 75 18.34 27.95 17.22
N ALA A 76 17.03 27.76 17.39
CA ALA A 76 16.43 26.42 17.42
C ALA A 76 16.60 25.66 16.08
N PHE A 77 16.59 26.34 14.93
CA PHE A 77 16.89 25.72 13.63
C PHE A 77 18.37 25.33 13.53
N ASP A 78 19.29 26.16 14.03
CA ASP A 78 20.74 25.86 14.03
C ASP A 78 21.06 24.63 14.88
N ASP A 79 20.48 24.54 16.08
CA ASP A 79 20.60 23.37 16.96
C ASP A 79 20.05 22.11 16.31
N GLU A 80 18.90 22.21 15.63
CA GLU A 80 18.28 21.07 14.97
C GLU A 80 19.10 20.56 13.78
N MET A 81 19.64 21.47 12.95
CA MET A 81 20.53 21.10 11.86
C MET A 81 21.83 20.48 12.36
N ALA A 82 22.40 20.98 13.46
CA ALA A 82 23.60 20.40 14.08
C ALA A 82 23.32 18.99 14.60
N ARG A 83 22.16 18.76 15.24
CA ARG A 83 21.73 17.43 15.68
C ARG A 83 21.59 16.46 14.50
N MET A 84 20.93 16.90 13.43
CA MET A 84 20.72 16.11 12.22
C MET A 84 22.01 15.78 11.46
N ALA A 85 23.11 16.49 11.69
CA ALA A 85 24.42 16.14 11.15
C ALA A 85 25.04 14.90 11.85
N PHE A 86 24.68 14.63 13.10
CA PHE A 86 25.24 13.56 13.93
C PHE A 86 24.35 12.31 14.03
N ASP A 87 23.02 12.45 14.03
CA ASP A 87 22.09 11.32 14.16
C ASP A 87 21.18 11.21 12.92
N ALA A 88 21.06 10.00 12.38
CA ALA A 88 20.22 9.69 11.22
C ALA A 88 18.85 9.11 11.62
N SER A 89 18.63 8.88 12.91
CA SER A 89 17.41 8.26 13.42
C SER A 89 16.23 9.25 13.39
N PRO A 90 15.00 8.75 13.18
CA PRO A 90 13.81 9.57 13.32
C PRO A 90 13.70 10.16 14.73
N PHE A 91 13.12 11.35 14.80
CA PHE A 91 12.97 12.15 16.02
C PHE A 91 12.18 11.38 17.08
N GLU A 92 12.80 11.08 18.24
CA GLU A 92 12.08 10.46 19.37
C GLU A 92 11.03 11.40 19.98
N LYS A 93 11.29 12.72 19.89
CA LYS A 93 10.37 13.75 20.36
C LYS A 93 10.36 14.92 19.37
N PRO A 94 9.18 15.39 18.92
CA PRO A 94 9.09 16.55 18.05
C PRO A 94 9.55 17.82 18.76
N SER A 95 10.15 18.73 18.01
CA SER A 95 10.57 20.05 18.46
C SER A 95 9.39 20.85 19.03
N SER A 96 9.65 21.71 20.02
CA SER A 96 8.66 22.66 20.54
C SER A 96 8.40 23.82 19.56
N VAL A 97 9.29 24.04 18.60
CA VAL A 97 9.14 25.06 17.56
C VAL A 97 8.24 24.52 16.46
N ALA A 98 7.06 25.12 16.28
CA ALA A 98 6.03 24.61 15.37
C ALA A 98 6.50 24.46 13.91
N ALA A 99 7.36 25.37 13.43
CA ALA A 99 7.93 25.31 12.09
C ALA A 99 8.86 24.10 11.90
N ILE A 100 9.71 23.82 12.90
CA ILE A 100 10.59 22.65 12.93
C ILE A 100 9.75 21.38 13.03
N ALA A 101 8.84 21.28 14.01
CA ALA A 101 7.98 20.13 14.22
C ALA A 101 7.17 19.71 12.98
N LYS A 102 6.73 20.69 12.18
CA LYS A 102 6.04 20.43 10.92
C LYS A 102 6.95 19.75 9.90
N ILE A 103 8.20 20.20 9.79
CA ILE A 103 9.20 19.63 8.88
C ILE A 103 9.61 18.22 9.36
N GLU A 104 9.83 18.05 10.66
CA GLU A 104 10.14 16.74 11.28
C GLU A 104 9.03 15.72 11.04
N LYS A 105 7.76 16.13 11.17
CA LYS A 105 6.61 15.26 10.92
C LYS A 105 6.57 14.74 9.48
N VAL A 106 6.86 15.60 8.51
CA VAL A 106 6.95 15.21 7.10
C VAL A 106 8.08 14.20 6.91
N TYR A 107 9.28 14.49 7.44
CA TYR A 107 10.40 13.55 7.38
C TYR A 107 10.09 12.20 8.04
N ALA A 108 9.47 12.20 9.23
CA ALA A 108 9.12 10.97 9.94
C ALA A 108 8.14 10.09 9.14
N THR A 109 7.19 10.72 8.43
CA THR A 109 6.22 10.03 7.59
C THR A 109 6.88 9.42 6.35
N GLU A 110 7.71 10.19 5.66
CA GLU A 110 8.46 9.72 4.49
C GLU A 110 9.48 8.63 4.87
N PHE A 111 10.19 8.80 5.98
CA PHE A 111 11.12 7.80 6.51
C PHE A 111 10.39 6.49 6.85
N SER A 112 9.25 6.57 7.52
CA SER A 112 8.41 5.40 7.82
C SER A 112 7.95 4.68 6.55
N THR A 113 7.63 5.44 5.50
CA THR A 113 7.22 4.87 4.19
C THR A 113 8.38 4.14 3.51
N LEU A 114 9.59 4.71 3.56
CA LEU A 114 10.80 4.07 3.02
C LEU A 114 11.20 2.82 3.82
N ASP A 115 11.12 2.86 5.15
CA ASP A 115 11.40 1.69 5.98
C ASP A 115 10.36 0.59 5.75
N GLU A 116 9.07 0.94 5.66
CA GLU A 116 8.02 -0.02 5.30
C GLU A 116 8.30 -0.69 3.95
N LYS A 117 8.62 0.10 2.92
CA LYS A 117 8.99 -0.40 1.59
C LYS A 117 10.16 -1.38 1.68
N LYS A 118 11.23 -1.01 2.38
CA LYS A 118 12.40 -1.87 2.61
C LYS A 118 12.01 -3.20 3.27
N GLN A 119 11.21 -3.17 4.34
CA GLN A 119 10.81 -4.42 5.01
C GLN A 119 9.91 -5.29 4.11
N ARG A 120 9.00 -4.69 3.33
CA ARG A 120 8.19 -5.40 2.33
C ARG A 120 9.06 -6.04 1.23
N ASP A 121 10.08 -5.33 0.75
CA ASP A 121 11.02 -5.83 -0.26
C ASP A 121 11.82 -7.03 0.29
N ILE A 122 12.24 -7.00 1.56
CA ILE A 122 12.90 -8.14 2.23
C ILE A 122 11.96 -9.34 2.33
N VAL A 123 10.69 -9.14 2.68
CA VAL A 123 9.69 -10.23 2.74
C VAL A 123 9.42 -10.81 1.34
N ALA A 124 9.29 -9.97 0.32
CA ALA A 124 9.08 -10.40 -1.06
C ALA A 124 10.30 -11.19 -1.59
N TRP A 125 11.51 -10.71 -1.31
CA TRP A 125 12.76 -11.41 -1.62
C TRP A 125 12.81 -12.81 -0.98
N GLN A 126 12.46 -12.90 0.31
CA GLN A 126 12.43 -14.20 1.01
C GLN A 126 11.40 -15.15 0.41
N SER A 127 10.22 -14.65 0.02
CA SER A 127 9.17 -15.45 -0.60
C SER A 127 9.60 -16.01 -1.97
N ASP A 128 10.28 -15.20 -2.79
CA ASP A 128 10.80 -15.63 -4.09
C ASP A 128 11.88 -16.71 -3.92
N LEU A 129 12.80 -16.50 -2.97
CA LEU A 129 13.84 -17.47 -2.64
C LEU A 129 13.26 -18.79 -2.14
N ASP A 130 12.27 -18.75 -1.24
CA ASP A 130 11.62 -19.96 -0.74
C ASP A 130 10.90 -20.74 -1.85
N GLN A 131 10.28 -20.04 -2.80
CA GLN A 131 9.64 -20.65 -3.96
C GLN A 131 10.67 -21.34 -4.88
N LYS A 132 11.79 -20.68 -5.17
CA LYS A 132 12.87 -21.25 -6.01
C LYS A 132 13.48 -22.50 -5.36
N LEU A 133 13.82 -22.40 -4.07
CA LEU A 133 14.36 -23.54 -3.32
C LEU A 133 13.32 -24.67 -3.19
N GLY A 134 12.03 -24.35 -3.00
CA GLY A 134 10.97 -25.36 -2.95
C GLY A 134 10.77 -26.08 -4.29
N ALA A 135 10.89 -25.38 -5.42
CA ALA A 135 10.87 -26.00 -6.74
C ALA A 135 12.08 -26.93 -6.96
N LEU A 136 13.27 -26.48 -6.56
CA LEU A 136 14.49 -27.28 -6.66
C LEU A 136 14.45 -28.52 -5.75
N GLU A 137 13.91 -28.38 -4.53
CA GLU A 137 13.64 -29.51 -3.63
C GLU A 137 12.74 -30.56 -4.30
N GLN A 138 11.61 -30.14 -4.88
CA GLN A 138 10.69 -31.05 -5.58
C GLN A 138 11.36 -31.73 -6.77
N GLN A 139 12.22 -31.01 -7.49
CA GLN A 139 12.96 -31.57 -8.60
C GLN A 139 13.92 -32.67 -8.15
N PHE A 140 14.72 -32.43 -7.11
CA PHE A 140 15.62 -33.46 -6.55
C PHE A 140 14.86 -34.67 -6.01
N ARG A 141 13.70 -34.46 -5.37
CA ARG A 141 12.83 -35.57 -4.96
C ARG A 141 12.28 -36.36 -6.15
N SER A 142 11.97 -35.71 -7.27
CA SER A 142 11.45 -36.38 -8.47
C SER A 142 12.44 -37.28 -9.18
N VAL A 143 13.75 -37.10 -8.93
CA VAL A 143 14.84 -37.93 -9.45
C VAL A 143 15.48 -38.81 -8.37
N ASP A 144 14.77 -39.04 -7.26
CA ASP A 144 15.19 -39.84 -6.09
C ASP A 144 16.51 -39.39 -5.43
N ASN A 145 16.93 -38.14 -5.62
CA ASN A 145 18.06 -37.55 -4.93
C ASN A 145 17.63 -36.94 -3.59
N VAL A 146 17.36 -37.81 -2.61
CA VAL A 146 16.80 -37.43 -1.31
C VAL A 146 17.76 -36.57 -0.49
N GLU A 147 19.07 -36.84 -0.55
CA GLU A 147 20.09 -36.11 0.22
C GLU A 147 20.14 -34.63 -0.19
N ALA A 148 20.18 -34.34 -1.49
CA ALA A 148 20.16 -32.96 -1.99
C ALA A 148 18.83 -32.24 -1.67
N ALA A 149 17.71 -32.95 -1.73
CA ALA A 149 16.40 -32.38 -1.36
C ALA A 149 16.34 -32.02 0.13
N ASP A 150 16.88 -32.86 1.01
CA ASP A 150 16.90 -32.61 2.45
C ASP A 150 17.90 -31.50 2.82
N GLU A 151 19.02 -31.38 2.11
CA GLU A 151 19.94 -30.22 2.23
C GLU A 151 19.22 -28.91 1.89
N ILE A 152 18.47 -28.88 0.78
CA ILE A 152 17.68 -27.69 0.39
C ILE A 152 16.60 -27.38 1.42
N ALA A 153 15.89 -28.39 1.92
CA ALA A 153 14.88 -28.20 2.96
C ALA A 153 15.50 -27.60 4.24
N SER A 154 16.70 -28.05 4.63
CA SER A 154 17.46 -27.48 5.74
C SER A 154 17.83 -26.01 5.49
N LYS A 155 18.36 -25.70 4.29
CA LYS A 155 18.72 -24.33 3.88
C LYS A 155 17.50 -23.39 3.85
N ARG A 156 16.36 -23.84 3.34
CA ARG A 156 15.09 -23.09 3.38
C ARG A 156 14.72 -22.70 4.79
N LYS A 157 14.82 -23.65 5.73
CA LYS A 157 14.53 -23.42 7.15
C LYS A 157 15.51 -22.42 7.77
N GLU A 158 16.81 -22.53 7.47
CA GLU A 158 17.82 -21.59 7.95
C GLU A 158 17.52 -20.15 7.46
N LEU A 159 17.20 -20.00 6.16
CA LEU A 159 16.88 -18.72 5.55
C LEU A 159 15.64 -18.06 6.19
N GLN A 160 14.57 -18.85 6.41
CA GLN A 160 13.36 -18.38 7.10
C GLN A 160 13.64 -17.95 8.55
N GLN A 161 14.67 -18.51 9.19
CA GLN A 161 15.06 -18.20 10.56
C GLN A 161 16.06 -17.04 10.67
N ARG A 162 16.52 -16.46 9.56
CA ARG A 162 17.43 -15.32 9.60
C ARG A 162 16.80 -14.14 10.34
N SER A 163 17.57 -13.52 11.22
CA SER A 163 17.09 -12.41 12.07
C SER A 163 16.56 -11.22 11.24
N ILE A 164 17.16 -10.93 10.09
CA ILE A 164 16.71 -9.87 9.18
C ILE A 164 15.32 -10.17 8.60
N VAL A 165 15.04 -11.44 8.27
CA VAL A 165 13.74 -11.89 7.74
C VAL A 165 12.70 -11.86 8.84
N GLN A 166 13.00 -12.39 10.03
CA GLN A 166 12.08 -12.37 11.17
C GLN A 166 11.73 -10.93 11.59
N LYS A 167 12.73 -10.04 11.63
CA LYS A 167 12.52 -8.62 11.90
C LYS A 167 11.68 -7.97 10.81
N ALA A 168 11.92 -8.26 9.53
CA ALA A 168 11.12 -7.73 8.44
C ALA A 168 9.68 -8.24 8.48
N ILE A 169 9.45 -9.51 8.78
CA ILE A 169 8.10 -10.08 8.94
C ILE A 169 7.38 -9.43 10.13
N ALA A 170 8.05 -9.32 11.28
CA ALA A 170 7.50 -8.66 12.45
C ALA A 170 7.22 -7.17 12.17
N ALA A 171 8.15 -6.49 11.49
CA ALA A 171 8.00 -5.09 11.11
C ALA A 171 6.85 -4.91 10.12
N VAL A 172 6.70 -5.75 9.09
CA VAL A 172 5.55 -5.74 8.18
C VAL A 172 4.24 -6.05 8.92
N ALA A 173 4.27 -6.92 9.93
CA ALA A 173 3.11 -7.17 10.78
C ALA A 173 2.77 -5.97 11.69
N THR A 174 3.76 -5.17 12.11
CA THR A 174 3.53 -3.90 12.83
C THR A 174 3.19 -2.74 11.90
N PHE A 175 3.68 -2.78 10.66
CA PHE A 175 3.24 -1.99 9.52
C PHE A 175 1.93 -2.53 8.96
N GLN A 176 1.20 -3.32 9.76
CA GLN A 176 -0.25 -3.42 9.62
C GLN A 176 -0.74 -2.04 9.17
N PRO A 177 -1.28 -1.95 7.94
CA PRO A 177 -1.53 -0.68 7.27
C PRO A 177 -2.35 0.11 8.23
N ALA A 178 -1.77 1.16 8.85
CA ALA A 178 -2.31 1.86 10.03
C ALA A 178 -3.61 1.19 10.48
N SER A 179 -3.49 0.08 11.24
CA SER A 179 -4.56 -0.87 11.57
C SER A 179 -5.94 -0.37 11.18
N ASP A 180 -6.65 -1.15 10.36
CA ASP A 180 -8.04 -1.62 10.46
C ASP A 180 -8.93 -1.23 11.68
N GLN A 181 -8.49 -0.38 12.60
CA GLN A 181 -9.34 0.66 13.15
C GLN A 181 -9.71 1.64 12.03
N PRO A 182 -10.99 1.66 11.58
CA PRO A 182 -11.50 2.88 10.98
C PRO A 182 -11.11 4.05 11.90
N PRO A 183 -10.72 5.22 11.36
CA PRO A 183 -10.55 6.40 12.22
C PRO A 183 -11.75 6.45 13.14
N GLU A 184 -11.51 6.50 14.45
CA GLU A 184 -12.59 6.48 15.44
C GLU A 184 -13.63 7.50 14.94
N PRO A 185 -14.85 7.07 14.59
CA PRO A 185 -15.81 7.95 13.96
C PRO A 185 -16.02 9.07 14.96
N THR A 186 -15.45 10.24 14.66
CA THR A 186 -15.58 11.38 15.55
C THR A 186 -17.08 11.59 15.68
N PRO A 187 -17.69 11.47 16.87
CA PRO A 187 -19.13 11.54 17.00
C PRO A 187 -19.56 12.94 16.60
N GLN A 188 -19.94 13.11 15.33
CA GLN A 188 -20.57 14.31 14.85
C GLN A 188 -22.08 14.09 14.89
N PRO A 189 -22.84 15.12 15.27
CA PRO A 189 -24.29 15.02 15.34
C PRO A 189 -24.84 14.56 13.98
N PRO A 190 -25.85 13.68 13.94
CA PRO A 190 -26.40 13.16 12.71
C PRO A 190 -26.84 14.33 11.82
N SER A 191 -26.28 14.39 10.61
CA SER A 191 -26.80 15.25 9.56
C SER A 191 -28.22 14.81 9.21
N ASN A 192 -29.19 15.73 9.29
CA ASN A 192 -30.59 15.50 8.94
C ASN A 192 -30.83 15.38 7.41
N LYS A 193 -29.77 15.39 6.58
CA LYS A 193 -29.90 15.22 5.13
C LYS A 193 -30.21 13.75 4.78
N PRO A 194 -31.19 13.48 3.90
CA PRO A 194 -31.53 12.13 3.48
C PRO A 194 -30.41 11.51 2.63
N TRP A 195 -30.20 10.21 2.77
CA TRP A 195 -29.28 9.45 1.92
C TRP A 195 -29.74 9.45 0.46
N ARG A 196 -28.85 9.82 -0.46
CA ARG A 196 -29.06 9.78 -1.92
C ARG A 196 -28.10 8.80 -2.58
N TYR A 197 -28.53 8.15 -3.65
CA TYR A 197 -27.72 7.17 -4.39
C TYR A 197 -26.56 7.86 -5.13
N LEU A 198 -25.35 7.32 -4.97
CA LEU A 198 -24.16 7.80 -5.65
C LEU A 198 -24.14 7.44 -7.14
N THR A 199 -24.82 6.36 -7.54
CA THR A 199 -24.97 5.92 -8.95
C THR A 199 -25.66 6.94 -9.85
N HIS A 200 -26.37 7.93 -9.29
CA HIS A 200 -26.99 9.02 -10.05
C HIS A 200 -26.13 10.29 -10.10
N VAL A 201 -24.94 10.26 -9.49
CA VAL A 201 -24.01 11.38 -9.49
C VAL A 201 -22.99 11.18 -10.60
N LYS A 202 -22.75 12.23 -11.38
CA LYS A 202 -21.70 12.24 -12.39
C LYS A 202 -20.32 12.28 -11.70
N TRP A 203 -19.45 11.34 -12.03
CA TRP A 203 -18.06 11.35 -11.58
C TRP A 203 -17.23 12.38 -12.35
N ALA A 204 -16.19 12.90 -11.70
CA ALA A 204 -15.24 13.86 -12.25
C ALA A 204 -14.08 13.16 -12.99
N LYS A 205 -13.53 12.08 -12.42
CA LYS A 205 -12.39 11.35 -12.98
C LYS A 205 -12.52 9.85 -12.73
N ILE A 206 -11.96 9.04 -13.62
CA ILE A 206 -11.89 7.59 -13.49
C ILE A 206 -10.56 7.03 -14.00
N GLU A 207 -9.96 6.09 -13.27
CA GLU A 207 -8.68 5.45 -13.58
C GLU A 207 -8.76 3.93 -13.32
N GLY A 208 -7.98 3.11 -14.04
CA GLY A 208 -8.08 1.64 -14.02
C GLY A 208 -8.89 1.05 -15.19
N GLY A 209 -8.58 1.49 -16.41
CA GLY A 209 -9.57 1.85 -17.44
C GLY A 209 -10.14 0.82 -18.42
N ASN A 210 -10.14 -0.50 -18.20
CA ASN A 210 -10.69 -1.40 -19.23
C ASN A 210 -12.21 -1.70 -19.13
N TYR A 211 -12.85 -1.57 -17.96
CA TYR A 211 -14.25 -2.04 -17.79
C TYR A 211 -15.29 -1.05 -17.28
N PHE A 212 -14.91 0.11 -16.73
CA PHE A 212 -15.92 1.17 -16.50
C PHE A 212 -16.55 1.66 -17.80
N LYS A 213 -15.84 1.53 -18.93
CA LYS A 213 -16.30 1.86 -20.27
C LYS A 213 -17.34 0.87 -20.82
N ALA A 214 -17.17 -0.43 -20.57
CA ALA A 214 -18.11 -1.49 -20.98
C ALA A 214 -19.44 -1.46 -20.19
N MET A 215 -19.42 -0.94 -18.96
CA MET A 215 -20.61 -0.81 -18.12
C MET A 215 -21.51 0.39 -18.41
N ILE A 216 -21.00 1.41 -19.10
CA ILE A 216 -21.85 2.51 -19.59
C ILE A 216 -22.89 1.97 -20.59
N GLU A 217 -22.66 0.78 -21.16
CA GLU A 217 -23.47 0.17 -22.21
C GLU A 217 -24.50 -0.88 -21.73
N GLN A 218 -24.78 -0.97 -20.41
CA GLN A 218 -25.73 -1.87 -19.69
C GLN A 218 -25.10 -3.13 -19.05
N PRO A 219 -24.75 -3.10 -17.75
CA PRO A 219 -24.36 -4.31 -17.04
C PRO A 219 -25.60 -5.10 -16.60
N PRO A 220 -25.62 -6.44 -16.63
CA PRO A 220 -26.78 -7.21 -16.16
C PRO A 220 -26.96 -7.07 -14.64
N ALA A 221 -28.23 -7.05 -14.18
CA ALA A 221 -28.55 -7.20 -12.76
C ALA A 221 -27.81 -8.42 -12.16
N ILE A 222 -27.11 -8.23 -11.04
CA ILE A 222 -26.34 -9.29 -10.38
C ILE A 222 -27.07 -9.83 -9.15
N THR A 223 -26.75 -11.07 -8.82
CA THR A 223 -27.19 -11.70 -7.56
C THR A 223 -25.95 -11.88 -6.69
N VAL A 224 -26.02 -11.37 -5.46
CA VAL A 224 -24.98 -11.56 -4.43
C VAL A 224 -25.67 -12.18 -3.22
N LYS A 225 -25.20 -13.35 -2.78
CA LYS A 225 -25.79 -14.14 -1.67
C LYS A 225 -27.31 -14.32 -1.78
N GLY A 226 -27.81 -14.60 -2.99
CA GLY A 226 -29.24 -14.81 -3.25
C GLY A 226 -30.08 -13.54 -3.29
N LYS A 227 -29.51 -12.35 -3.07
CA LYS A 227 -30.20 -11.06 -3.24
C LYS A 227 -29.86 -10.46 -4.59
N ARG A 228 -30.90 -10.12 -5.36
CA ARG A 228 -30.77 -9.46 -6.66
C ARG A 228 -30.64 -7.95 -6.49
N TYR A 229 -29.63 -7.37 -7.12
CA TYR A 229 -29.37 -5.94 -7.16
C TYR A 229 -29.64 -5.40 -8.56
N ARG A 230 -30.32 -4.24 -8.64
CA ARG A 230 -30.56 -3.55 -9.92
C ARG A 230 -29.33 -2.76 -10.32
N GLU A 231 -29.18 -2.52 -11.61
CA GLU A 231 -28.08 -1.72 -12.19
C GLU A 231 -27.91 -0.36 -11.52
N SER A 232 -29.02 0.34 -11.28
CA SER A 232 -29.04 1.64 -10.61
C SER A 232 -28.54 1.62 -9.15
N GLN A 233 -28.21 0.44 -8.62
CA GLN A 233 -27.77 0.23 -7.24
C GLN A 233 -26.33 -0.30 -7.17
N ILE A 234 -25.59 -0.38 -8.28
CA ILE A 234 -24.28 -1.02 -8.30
C ILE A 234 -23.29 -0.11 -9.01
N LEU A 235 -22.10 0.06 -8.42
CA LEU A 235 -20.91 0.49 -9.15
C LEU A 235 -19.98 -0.71 -9.23
N TYR A 236 -19.67 -1.17 -10.44
CA TYR A 236 -18.74 -2.28 -10.60
C TYR A 236 -17.33 -1.73 -10.75
N CYS A 237 -16.34 -2.50 -10.34
CA CYS A 237 -14.95 -2.14 -10.44
C CYS A 237 -14.14 -3.39 -10.75
N HIS A 238 -13.19 -3.27 -11.67
CA HIS A 238 -12.12 -4.23 -11.80
C HIS A 238 -10.86 -3.55 -11.24
N PRO A 239 -10.24 -4.08 -10.18
CA PRO A 239 -9.09 -3.49 -9.53
C PRO A 239 -7.80 -3.68 -10.36
N PRO A 240 -6.83 -2.76 -10.26
CA PRO A 240 -6.91 -1.51 -9.50
C PRO A 240 -7.84 -0.50 -10.18
N GLY A 241 -8.74 0.11 -9.41
CA GLY A 241 -9.72 1.06 -9.93
C GLY A 241 -9.94 2.24 -8.99
N ARG A 242 -10.15 3.43 -9.57
CA ARG A 242 -10.33 4.68 -8.84
C ARG A 242 -11.41 5.54 -9.49
N ILE A 243 -12.42 5.93 -8.73
CA ILE A 243 -13.50 6.83 -9.16
C ILE A 243 -13.49 8.07 -8.26
N GLU A 244 -13.41 9.25 -8.86
CA GLU A 244 -13.41 10.53 -8.17
C GLU A 244 -14.69 11.31 -8.47
N TYR A 245 -15.35 11.79 -7.43
CA TYR A 245 -16.54 12.62 -7.48
C TYR A 245 -16.21 14.01 -6.94
N GLN A 246 -16.80 15.02 -7.59
CA GLN A 246 -16.80 16.40 -7.13
C GLN A 246 -18.26 16.85 -6.96
N PHE A 247 -18.60 17.41 -5.81
CA PHE A 247 -19.95 17.83 -5.47
C PHE A 247 -20.05 19.35 -5.35
N ASP A 248 -21.18 19.91 -5.80
CA ASP A 248 -21.48 21.33 -5.64
C ASP A 248 -21.73 21.70 -4.17
N GLU A 249 -22.47 20.82 -3.47
CA GLU A 249 -22.70 20.90 -2.03
C GLU A 249 -21.84 19.90 -1.27
N PRO A 250 -21.32 20.27 -0.07
CA PRO A 250 -20.56 19.36 0.74
C PRO A 250 -21.43 18.20 1.25
N ILE A 251 -20.82 17.02 1.28
CA ILE A 251 -21.38 15.78 1.85
C ILE A 251 -20.66 15.42 3.15
N THR A 252 -21.31 14.65 4.01
CA THR A 252 -20.83 14.33 5.37
C THR A 252 -20.83 12.83 5.67
N GLY A 253 -21.24 11.98 4.72
CA GLY A 253 -21.20 10.54 4.93
C GLY A 253 -21.32 9.72 3.66
N PHE A 254 -20.93 8.46 3.79
CA PHE A 254 -21.01 7.45 2.74
C PHE A 254 -21.50 6.12 3.32
N GLN A 255 -22.35 5.43 2.57
CA GLN A 255 -22.86 4.10 2.91
C GLN A 255 -22.81 3.19 1.67
N ALA A 256 -22.33 1.96 1.82
CA ALA A 256 -22.38 0.95 0.77
C ALA A 256 -22.23 -0.47 1.35
N THR A 257 -22.36 -1.49 0.51
CA THR A 257 -21.81 -2.82 0.76
C THR A 257 -20.77 -3.11 -0.31
N ALA A 258 -19.51 -3.20 0.09
CA ALA A 258 -18.43 -3.59 -0.79
C ALA A 258 -18.41 -5.12 -0.93
N CYS A 259 -18.18 -5.65 -2.12
CA CYS A 259 -18.28 -7.08 -2.38
C CYS A 259 -17.34 -7.53 -3.50
N LEU A 260 -16.77 -8.73 -3.37
CA LEU A 260 -16.06 -9.42 -4.44
C LEU A 260 -17.03 -10.34 -5.19
N GLU A 261 -16.92 -10.41 -6.52
CA GLU A 261 -17.72 -11.33 -7.33
C GLU A 261 -17.52 -12.79 -6.88
N GLU A 262 -18.62 -13.53 -6.75
CA GLU A 262 -18.61 -14.92 -6.28
C GLU A 262 -17.79 -15.85 -7.19
N ARG A 263 -17.61 -15.46 -8.47
CA ARG A 263 -16.81 -16.19 -9.46
C ARG A 263 -15.30 -15.94 -9.34
N SER A 264 -14.87 -14.94 -8.58
CA SER A 264 -13.47 -14.59 -8.38
C SER A 264 -12.78 -15.56 -7.41
N ILE A 265 -12.45 -16.77 -7.89
CA ILE A 265 -11.97 -17.89 -7.04
C ILE A 265 -10.68 -17.55 -6.28
N LYS A 266 -9.79 -16.77 -6.89
CA LYS A 266 -8.49 -16.36 -6.34
C LYS A 266 -8.41 -14.85 -6.08
N GLY A 267 -9.55 -14.17 -6.13
CA GLY A 267 -9.59 -12.73 -5.99
C GLY A 267 -9.49 -12.25 -4.56
N SER A 268 -8.83 -11.11 -4.40
CA SER A 268 -8.57 -10.46 -3.13
C SER A 268 -8.44 -8.97 -3.39
N VAL A 269 -9.29 -8.18 -2.72
CA VAL A 269 -9.38 -6.73 -2.97
C VAL A 269 -9.50 -5.96 -1.66
N THR A 270 -9.09 -4.69 -1.68
CA THR A 270 -9.35 -3.73 -0.60
C THR A 270 -10.13 -2.56 -1.16
N PHE A 271 -11.13 -2.11 -0.41
CA PHE A 271 -11.94 -0.95 -0.74
C PHE A 271 -11.53 0.23 0.14
N THR A 272 -11.19 1.35 -0.48
CA THR A 272 -10.79 2.58 0.22
C THR A 272 -11.70 3.73 -0.16
N ILE A 273 -12.00 4.59 0.80
CA ILE A 273 -12.74 5.84 0.61
C ILE A 273 -11.86 6.99 1.08
N GLU A 274 -11.69 8.00 0.23
CA GLU A 274 -10.92 9.21 0.53
C GLU A 274 -11.77 10.47 0.32
N THR A 275 -11.44 11.52 1.06
CA THR A 275 -12.05 12.85 0.99
C THR A 275 -10.97 13.91 0.74
N ASP A 276 -11.33 15.20 0.80
CA ASP A 276 -10.36 16.29 0.78
C ASP A 276 -9.31 16.20 1.92
N GLU A 277 -9.63 15.51 3.01
CA GLU A 277 -8.73 15.32 4.17
C GLU A 277 -7.85 14.07 4.07
N GLY A 278 -8.00 13.28 3.00
CA GLY A 278 -7.32 12.00 2.82
C GLY A 278 -8.23 10.80 3.07
N GLU A 279 -7.63 9.66 3.39
CA GLU A 279 -8.33 8.40 3.62
C GLU A 279 -9.22 8.47 4.86
N VAL A 280 -10.50 8.15 4.69
CA VAL A 280 -11.51 8.14 5.78
C VAL A 280 -12.01 6.73 6.09
N PHE A 281 -11.77 5.77 5.20
CA PHE A 281 -12.12 4.38 5.41
C PHE A 281 -11.29 3.46 4.52
N ARG A 282 -10.96 2.30 5.07
CA ARG A 282 -10.36 1.18 4.37
C ARG A 282 -11.02 -0.09 4.87
N SER A 283 -11.47 -0.94 3.95
CA SER A 283 -11.99 -2.25 4.31
C SER A 283 -10.84 -3.18 4.65
N LYS A 284 -11.14 -4.19 5.48
CA LYS A 284 -10.34 -5.42 5.48
C LYS A 284 -10.28 -6.00 4.07
N THR A 285 -9.29 -6.86 3.85
CA THR A 285 -9.19 -7.62 2.59
C THR A 285 -10.46 -8.45 2.39
N VAL A 286 -11.17 -8.15 1.30
CA VAL A 286 -12.34 -8.88 0.85
C VAL A 286 -11.86 -9.97 -0.10
N ASP A 287 -12.04 -11.22 0.31
CA ASP A 287 -11.68 -12.41 -0.44
C ASP A 287 -12.89 -13.35 -0.57
N ARG A 288 -12.69 -14.55 -1.13
CA ARG A 288 -13.76 -15.55 -1.25
C ARG A 288 -14.40 -15.94 0.10
N ARG A 289 -13.64 -15.94 1.19
CA ARG A 289 -14.12 -16.33 2.53
C ARG A 289 -14.89 -15.18 3.18
N HIS A 290 -14.49 -13.95 2.90
CA HIS A 290 -15.08 -12.70 3.37
C HIS A 290 -15.52 -11.86 2.18
N ASN A 291 -16.53 -12.34 1.45
CA ASN A 291 -16.89 -11.78 0.16
C ASN A 291 -17.69 -10.47 0.19
N GLN A 292 -17.99 -9.92 1.37
CA GLN A 292 -18.67 -8.62 1.49
C GLN A 292 -18.30 -7.89 2.78
N GLU A 293 -18.33 -6.56 2.73
CA GLU A 293 -18.13 -5.65 3.85
C GLU A 293 -19.22 -4.57 3.84
N ALA A 294 -19.92 -4.38 4.97
CA ALA A 294 -20.88 -3.30 5.13
C ALA A 294 -20.16 -2.03 5.58
N ILE A 295 -20.38 -0.93 4.86
CA ILE A 295 -19.70 0.34 5.09
C ILE A 295 -20.76 1.39 5.42
N GLU A 296 -20.60 2.05 6.57
CA GLU A 296 -21.35 3.25 6.93
C GLU A 296 -20.42 4.17 7.72
N ILE A 297 -20.05 5.28 7.10
CA ILE A 297 -19.07 6.21 7.66
C ILE A 297 -19.58 7.65 7.60
N ASN A 298 -19.19 8.43 8.60
CA ASN A 298 -19.34 9.87 8.62
C ASN A 298 -17.97 10.52 8.60
N PHE A 299 -17.85 11.62 7.88
CA PHE A 299 -16.61 12.38 7.74
C PHE A 299 -16.94 13.88 7.72
N ARG A 300 -15.91 14.70 7.87
CA ARG A 300 -16.08 16.16 7.84
C ARG A 300 -16.65 16.61 6.48
N PRO A 301 -17.45 17.69 6.45
CA PRO A 301 -18.04 18.20 5.22
C PRO A 301 -16.99 18.37 4.11
N THR A 302 -17.15 17.63 3.01
CA THR A 302 -16.21 17.60 1.89
C THR A 302 -16.94 17.73 0.56
N ARG A 303 -16.28 18.32 -0.44
CA ARG A 303 -16.80 18.39 -1.81
C ARG A 303 -16.19 17.32 -2.71
N LYS A 304 -15.33 16.48 -2.18
CA LYS A 304 -14.60 15.47 -2.92
C LYS A 304 -14.78 14.10 -2.27
N LEU A 305 -15.05 13.10 -3.08
CA LEU A 305 -15.08 11.70 -2.65
C LEU A 305 -14.34 10.86 -3.68
N ILE A 306 -13.39 10.06 -3.21
CA ILE A 306 -12.68 9.08 -4.04
C ILE A 306 -13.06 7.70 -3.53
N LEU A 307 -13.51 6.84 -4.43
CA LEU A 307 -13.66 5.41 -4.20
C LEU A 307 -12.50 4.70 -4.90
N ARG A 308 -11.69 3.96 -4.13
CA ARG A 308 -10.59 3.16 -4.67
C ARG A 308 -10.81 1.68 -4.36
N THR A 309 -10.49 0.83 -5.32
CA THR A 309 -10.48 -0.62 -5.15
C THR A 309 -9.11 -1.12 -5.57
N ASP A 310 -8.34 -1.59 -4.60
CA ASP A 310 -6.97 -2.06 -4.77
C ASP A 310 -6.94 -3.59 -4.94
N GLU A 311 -6.06 -4.08 -5.79
CA GLU A 311 -5.83 -5.52 -5.98
C GLU A 311 -4.79 -6.03 -4.97
N ASN A 312 -5.10 -7.11 -4.25
CA ASN A 312 -4.23 -7.72 -3.24
C ASN A 312 -3.74 -9.13 -3.66
N GLY A 313 -3.53 -9.36 -4.96
CA GLY A 313 -3.15 -10.68 -5.50
C GLY A 313 -2.77 -10.62 -6.98
N LYS A 314 -2.62 -11.79 -7.62
CA LYS A 314 -2.30 -11.95 -9.06
C LYS A 314 -3.46 -12.62 -9.80
N SER A 315 -4.69 -12.10 -9.68
CA SER A 315 -5.86 -12.76 -10.28
C SER A 315 -6.49 -11.82 -11.30
N GLU A 316 -6.44 -12.22 -12.57
CA GLU A 316 -6.94 -11.43 -13.70
C GLU A 316 -8.47 -11.25 -13.66
N ASP A 317 -9.19 -12.05 -12.87
CA ASP A 317 -10.66 -12.07 -12.75
C ASP A 317 -11.16 -11.50 -11.40
N ASN A 318 -10.66 -10.35 -10.96
CA ASN A 318 -11.00 -9.76 -9.65
C ASN A 318 -12.17 -8.78 -9.67
N TRP A 319 -13.33 -9.17 -10.20
CA TRP A 319 -14.48 -8.27 -10.20
C TRP A 319 -14.95 -7.92 -8.79
N ALA A 320 -15.20 -6.65 -8.56
CA ALA A 320 -15.63 -6.07 -7.30
C ALA A 320 -16.82 -5.13 -7.51
N PHE A 321 -17.64 -4.97 -6.47
CA PHE A 321 -18.87 -4.18 -6.50
C PHE A 321 -18.97 -3.27 -5.28
N TRP A 322 -19.42 -2.04 -5.52
CA TRP A 322 -20.02 -1.19 -4.50
C TRP A 322 -21.54 -1.31 -4.65
N LEU A 323 -22.17 -2.06 -3.75
CA LEU A 323 -23.62 -2.28 -3.73
C LEU A 323 -24.31 -1.20 -2.91
N VAL A 324 -25.39 -0.66 -3.45
CA VAL A 324 -26.23 0.40 -2.87
C VAL A 324 -25.41 1.60 -2.36
N PRO A 325 -24.45 2.15 -3.14
CA PRO A 325 -23.62 3.24 -2.66
C PRO A 325 -24.46 4.52 -2.53
N ARG A 326 -24.40 5.15 -1.37
CA ARG A 326 -25.17 6.33 -0.98
C ARG A 326 -24.30 7.35 -0.28
N ILE A 327 -24.67 8.62 -0.41
CA ILE A 327 -24.04 9.78 0.22
C ILE A 327 -25.10 10.64 0.89
N ARG A 328 -24.70 11.54 1.79
CA ARG A 328 -25.61 12.54 2.37
C ARG A 328 -24.92 13.86 2.62
#